data_AF-A0A9D4BH51-F1
#
_entry.id   AF-A0A9D4BH51-F1
#
_cell.length_a   1.000
_cell.length_b   1.000
_cell.length_c   1.000
_cell.angle_alpha   90.00
_cell.angle_beta   90.00
_cell.angle_gamma   90.00
#
_symmetry.space_group_name_H-M   'P 1'
#
loop_
_entity.id
_entity.type
_entity.pdbx_description
1 polymer ?
#
loop_
_entity_poly.entity_id
_entity_poly.type
_entity_poly.pdbx_seq_one_letter_code
_entity_poly.pdbx_strand_id
1 'polypeptide(L)'
;MGVMILAEDILVVRRIGKTGLRRKVHGEDVEVPRILVATFTENIKATIMKNCYKLQFSEVAYIKKVGVKHDMSYDERQKENELRKEAKDKTEAEKDPNFRYLVRGPQWDRKIVRVKSFKAKGMEANEPILGSPTLSPG
;
A
#
# COMPACT_ATOMS: atom_id res chain seq x y z
N MET A 1 16.32 -10.19 -11.29
CA MET A 1 17.44 -9.96 -10.34
C MET A 1 16.91 -10.08 -8.94
N GLY A 2 17.43 -11.05 -8.17
CA GLY A 2 17.16 -11.16 -6.73
C GLY A 2 17.91 -10.08 -5.95
N VAL A 3 17.43 -9.76 -4.76
CA VAL A 3 18.17 -8.92 -3.81
C VAL A 3 18.96 -9.87 -2.93
N MET A 4 20.29 -9.76 -2.95
CA MET A 4 21.10 -10.36 -1.89
C MET A 4 20.94 -9.48 -0.65
N ILE A 5 20.43 -10.08 0.42
CA ILE A 5 20.32 -9.45 1.74
C ILE A 5 21.38 -10.12 2.60
N LEU A 6 22.35 -9.35 3.09
CA LEU A 6 23.39 -9.85 4.00
C LEU A 6 22.89 -9.77 5.45
N ALA A 7 23.54 -10.51 6.35
CA ALA A 7 23.16 -10.50 7.77
C ALA A 7 23.30 -9.10 8.39
N GLU A 8 24.33 -8.35 7.98
CA GLU A 8 24.59 -6.97 8.40
C GLU A 8 23.53 -5.97 7.95
N ASP A 9 22.76 -6.29 6.90
CA ASP A 9 21.68 -5.44 6.41
C ASP A 9 20.42 -5.52 7.28
N ILE A 10 20.33 -6.55 8.14
CA ILE A 10 19.18 -6.83 8.98
C ILE A 10 19.47 -6.37 10.40
N LEU A 11 18.88 -5.26 10.79
CA LEU A 11 19.09 -4.68 12.12
C LEU A 11 18.20 -5.35 13.17
N VAL A 12 16.92 -5.53 12.84
CA VAL A 12 15.93 -6.11 13.77
C VAL A 12 14.90 -6.90 12.99
N VAL A 13 14.52 -8.07 13.48
CA VAL A 13 13.32 -8.80 13.02
C VAL A 13 12.57 -9.32 14.23
N ARG A 14 11.32 -8.88 14.40
CA ARG A 14 10.47 -9.34 15.52
C ARG A 14 9.00 -9.35 15.15
N ARG A 15 8.24 -10.27 15.74
CA ARG A 15 6.78 -10.26 15.65
C ARG A 15 6.21 -9.30 16.69
N ILE A 16 5.23 -8.49 16.32
CA ILE A 16 4.49 -7.62 17.24
C ILE A 16 3.04 -8.10 17.39
N GLY A 17 2.38 -7.71 18.49
CA GLY A 17 1.00 -8.08 18.80
C GLY A 17 0.85 -9.37 19.63
N LYS A 18 -0.40 -9.69 19.98
CA LYS A 18 -0.75 -10.87 20.79
C LYS A 18 -0.79 -12.14 19.93
N THR A 19 -0.35 -13.26 20.49
CA THR A 19 -0.48 -14.58 19.87
C THR A 19 -1.93 -15.06 19.98
N GLY A 20 -2.44 -15.76 18.95
CA GLY A 20 -3.80 -16.30 18.96
C GLY A 20 -4.92 -15.25 18.84
N LEU A 21 -4.62 -14.05 18.34
CA LEU A 21 -5.63 -13.00 18.16
C LEU A 21 -6.64 -13.46 17.10
N ARG A 22 -7.90 -13.64 17.48
CA ARG A 22 -9.00 -13.96 16.55
C ARG A 22 -9.77 -12.71 16.15
N ARG A 23 -10.19 -12.63 14.90
CA ARG A 23 -11.12 -11.61 14.39
C ARG A 23 -12.21 -12.26 13.56
N LYS A 24 -13.41 -11.71 13.64
CA LYS A 24 -14.49 -12.07 12.73
C LYS A 24 -14.21 -11.52 11.34
N VAL A 25 -13.99 -12.42 10.38
CA VAL A 25 -13.81 -12.10 8.97
C VAL A 25 -14.91 -12.85 8.22
N HIS A 26 -15.80 -12.14 7.54
CA HIS A 26 -16.98 -12.71 6.87
C HIS A 26 -17.87 -13.60 7.77
N GLY A 27 -17.94 -13.29 9.07
CA GLY A 27 -18.76 -14.04 10.04
C GLY A 27 -18.05 -15.22 10.71
N GLU A 28 -16.88 -15.61 10.23
CA GLU A 28 -16.07 -16.69 10.81
C GLU A 28 -14.98 -16.13 11.74
N ASP A 29 -14.74 -16.78 12.88
CA ASP A 29 -13.64 -16.45 13.78
C ASP A 29 -12.32 -17.01 13.23
N VAL A 30 -11.56 -16.14 12.56
CA VAL A 30 -10.29 -16.49 11.94
C VAL A 30 -9.14 -15.99 12.81
N GLU A 31 -8.10 -16.82 12.97
CA GLU A 31 -6.86 -16.39 13.62
C GLU A 31 -6.09 -15.42 12.72
N VAL A 32 -5.74 -14.27 13.28
CA VAL A 32 -5.01 -13.21 12.57
C VAL A 32 -3.52 -13.38 12.81
N PRO A 33 -2.70 -13.52 11.75
CA PRO A 33 -1.27 -13.66 11.91
C PRO A 33 -0.66 -12.39 12.52
N ARG A 34 0.33 -12.58 13.40
CA ARG A 34 1.11 -11.47 13.98
C ARG A 34 1.92 -10.76 12.92
N ILE A 35 1.92 -9.43 12.98
CA ILE A 35 2.71 -8.57 12.10
C ILE A 35 4.19 -8.81 12.39
N LEU A 36 4.98 -8.94 11.32
CA LEU A 36 6.43 -8.98 11.39
C LEU A 36 6.97 -7.56 11.16
N VAL A 37 7.71 -7.03 12.13
CA VAL A 37 8.47 -5.79 11.97
C VAL A 37 9.90 -6.18 11.65
N ALA A 38 10.42 -5.64 10.55
CA ALA A 38 11.79 -5.81 10.14
C ALA A 38 12.42 -4.44 9.87
N THR A 39 13.57 -4.21 10.48
CA THR A 39 14.38 -3.00 10.32
C THR A 39 15.63 -3.35 9.55
N PHE A 40 15.90 -2.60 8.49
CA PHE A 40 17.04 -2.80 7.60
C PHE A 40 17.82 -1.51 7.45
N THR A 41 19.04 -1.61 6.91
CA THR A 41 19.79 -0.46 6.39
C THR A 41 18.97 0.27 5.32
N GLU A 42 19.15 1.60 5.18
CA GLU A 42 18.31 2.43 4.30
C GLU A 42 18.35 1.97 2.84
N ASN A 43 19.53 1.61 2.34
CA ASN A 43 19.75 1.16 0.97
C ASN A 43 18.98 -0.14 0.65
N ILE A 44 19.03 -1.10 1.56
CA ILE A 44 18.34 -2.38 1.41
C ILE A 44 16.84 -2.22 1.61
N LYS A 45 16.42 -1.43 2.59
CA LYS A 45 15.00 -1.09 2.80
C LYS A 45 14.39 -0.51 1.52
N ALA A 46 15.04 0.45 0.87
CA ALA A 46 14.55 1.04 -0.38
C ALA A 46 14.41 -0.01 -1.50
N THR A 47 15.40 -0.90 -1.62
CA THR A 47 15.41 -1.97 -2.63
C THR A 47 14.32 -3.01 -2.40
N ILE A 48 14.15 -3.46 -1.15
CA ILE A 48 13.09 -4.39 -0.74
C ILE A 48 11.72 -3.77 -1.04
N MET A 49 11.48 -2.53 -0.60
CA MET A 49 10.18 -1.87 -0.80
C MET A 49 9.86 -1.69 -2.29
N LYS A 50 10.85 -1.35 -3.12
CA LYS A 50 10.69 -1.25 -4.57
C LYS A 50 10.29 -2.59 -5.20
N ASN A 51 10.85 -3.70 -4.73
CA ASN A 51 10.53 -5.03 -5.25
C ASN A 51 9.19 -5.55 -4.72
N CYS A 52 8.87 -5.33 -3.45
CA CYS A 52 7.55 -5.62 -2.88
C CYS A 52 6.43 -4.89 -3.63
N TYR A 53 6.66 -3.63 -4.02
CA TYR A 53 5.72 -2.88 -4.87
C TYR A 53 5.49 -3.56 -6.24
N LYS A 54 6.48 -4.23 -6.82
CA LYS A 54 6.27 -4.98 -8.07
C LYS A 54 5.49 -6.28 -7.82
N LEU A 55 5.76 -6.94 -6.69
CA LEU A 55 5.14 -8.20 -6.32
C LEU A 55 3.63 -8.08 -6.04
N GLN A 56 3.13 -6.90 -5.67
CA GLN A 56 1.68 -6.70 -5.50
C GLN A 56 0.87 -6.94 -6.80
N PHE A 57 1.53 -6.88 -7.96
CA PHE A 57 0.94 -7.14 -9.27
C PHE A 57 1.21 -8.57 -9.77
N SER A 58 1.84 -9.42 -8.96
CA SER A 58 2.09 -10.82 -9.30
C SER A 58 0.77 -11.59 -9.42
N GLU A 59 0.65 -12.51 -10.38
CA GLU A 59 -0.51 -13.40 -10.52
C GLU A 59 -0.59 -14.47 -9.41
N VAL A 60 0.50 -14.64 -8.66
CA VAL A 60 0.62 -15.66 -7.62
C VAL A 60 -0.25 -15.30 -6.42
N ALA A 61 -1.30 -16.08 -6.19
CA ALA A 61 -2.35 -15.79 -5.22
C ALA A 61 -1.86 -15.57 -3.78
N TYR A 62 -0.87 -16.33 -3.31
CA TYR A 62 -0.36 -16.17 -1.94
C TYR A 62 0.43 -14.86 -1.75
N ILE A 63 1.09 -14.36 -2.79
CA ILE A 63 1.84 -13.10 -2.73
C ILE A 63 0.88 -11.92 -2.55
N LYS A 64 -0.28 -11.95 -3.22
CA LYS A 64 -1.32 -10.93 -3.08
C LYS A 64 -1.91 -10.83 -1.67
N LYS A 65 -1.80 -11.89 -0.86
CA LYS A 65 -2.30 -11.92 0.53
C LYS A 65 -1.33 -11.26 1.52
N VAL A 66 -0.09 -10.97 1.13
CA VAL A 66 0.93 -10.37 2.01
C VAL A 66 1.00 -8.86 1.78
N GLY A 67 0.71 -8.08 2.82
CA GLY A 67 0.87 -6.63 2.80
C GLY A 67 2.21 -6.20 3.39
N VAL A 68 3.04 -5.51 2.60
CA VAL A 68 4.28 -4.88 3.07
C VAL A 68 4.11 -3.37 3.03
N LYS A 69 4.36 -2.70 4.15
CA LYS A 69 4.22 -1.24 4.30
C LYS A 69 5.39 -0.68 5.09
N HIS A 70 5.65 0.61 4.92
CA HIS A 70 6.51 1.34 5.84
C HIS A 70 5.86 1.38 7.22
N ASP A 71 6.68 1.16 8.25
CA ASP A 71 6.28 1.50 9.60
C ASP A 71 6.26 3.03 9.72
N MET A 72 5.12 3.57 10.14
CA MET A 72 4.84 5.00 10.20
C MET A 72 4.07 5.28 11.48
N SER A 73 4.34 6.45 12.06
CA SER A 73 3.57 6.95 13.19
C SER A 73 2.09 7.13 12.82
N TYR A 74 1.25 7.34 13.85
CA TYR A 74 -0.17 7.61 13.63
C TYR A 74 -0.38 8.92 12.83
N ASP A 75 0.32 9.98 13.21
CA ASP A 75 0.17 11.30 12.59
C ASP A 75 0.62 11.32 11.13
N GLU A 76 1.73 10.63 10.82
CA GLU A 76 2.19 10.46 9.43
C GLU A 76 1.16 9.70 8.59
N ARG A 77 0.54 8.66 9.15
CA ARG A 77 -0.52 7.91 8.47
C ARG A 77 -1.75 8.77 8.21
N GLN A 78 -2.15 9.61 9.16
CA GLN A 78 -3.27 10.54 8.98
C GLN A 78 -2.99 11.54 7.87
N LYS A 79 -1.84 12.22 7.91
CA LYS A 79 -1.41 13.15 6.85
C LYS A 79 -1.35 12.49 5.48
N GLU A 80 -0.84 11.25 5.39
CA GLU A 80 -0.83 10.52 4.11
C GLU A 80 -2.25 10.21 3.61
N ASN A 81 -3.17 9.83 4.51
CA ASN A 81 -4.57 9.57 4.15
C ASN A 81 -5.27 10.85 3.67
N GLU A 82 -5.05 11.97 4.33
CA GLU A 82 -5.59 13.28 3.95
C GLU A 82 -5.10 13.68 2.55
N LEU A 83 -3.80 13.60 2.28
CA LEU A 83 -3.25 13.89 0.95
C LEU A 83 -3.81 12.98 -0.14
N ARG A 84 -4.03 11.69 0.16
CA ARG A 84 -4.63 10.75 -0.78
C ARG A 84 -6.10 11.05 -1.04
N LYS A 85 -6.83 11.45 0.00
CA LYS A 85 -8.23 11.87 -0.12
C LYS A 85 -8.33 13.14 -0.97
N GLU A 86 -7.52 14.14 -0.69
CA GLU A 86 -7.48 15.38 -1.48
C GLU A 86 -7.09 15.12 -2.95
N ALA A 87 -6.13 14.22 -3.21
CA ALA A 87 -5.77 13.84 -4.57
C ALA A 87 -6.92 13.11 -5.29
N LYS A 88 -7.69 12.30 -4.57
CA LYS A 88 -8.88 11.63 -5.11
C LYS A 88 -9.96 12.65 -5.45
N ASP A 89 -10.29 13.55 -4.52
CA ASP A 89 -11.30 14.59 -4.71
C ASP A 89 -10.93 15.50 -5.90
N LYS A 90 -9.65 15.89 -6.03
CA LYS A 90 -9.15 16.64 -7.20
C LYS A 90 -9.26 15.86 -8.51
N THR A 91 -9.12 14.54 -8.47
CA THR A 91 -9.26 13.69 -9.66
C THR A 91 -10.73 13.55 -10.05
N GLU A 92 -11.65 13.44 -9.10
CA GLU A 92 -13.08 13.37 -9.36
C GLU A 92 -13.63 14.72 -9.87
N ALA A 93 -13.07 15.83 -9.41
CA ALA A 93 -13.41 17.17 -9.90
C ALA A 93 -12.76 17.52 -11.26
N GLU A 94 -11.75 16.76 -11.70
CA GLU A 94 -11.06 17.01 -12.97
C GLU A 94 -11.97 16.65 -14.15
N LYS A 95 -12.21 17.63 -15.02
CA LYS A 95 -13.10 17.46 -16.18
C LYS A 95 -12.41 16.73 -17.33
N ASP A 96 -11.08 16.80 -17.41
CA ASP A 96 -10.31 16.15 -18.45
C ASP A 96 -10.00 14.68 -18.07
N PRO A 97 -10.59 13.69 -18.75
CA PRO A 97 -10.37 12.27 -18.45
C PRO A 97 -8.94 11.80 -18.73
N ASN A 98 -8.12 12.62 -19.40
CA ASN A 98 -6.71 12.34 -19.65
C ASN A 98 -5.80 12.73 -18.50
N PHE A 99 -6.32 13.32 -17.41
CA PHE A 99 -5.51 13.68 -16.25
C PHE A 99 -6.04 13.07 -14.96
N ARG A 100 -5.13 12.78 -14.04
CA ARG A 100 -5.44 12.35 -12.67
C ARG A 100 -4.43 12.93 -11.70
N TYR A 101 -4.86 13.19 -10.48
CA TYR A 101 -3.98 13.66 -9.41
C TYR A 101 -3.52 12.48 -8.56
N LEU A 102 -2.22 12.40 -8.31
CA LEU A 102 -1.61 11.33 -7.53
C LEU A 102 -0.63 11.91 -6.50
N VAL A 103 -0.57 11.29 -5.33
CA VAL A 103 0.45 11.60 -4.32
C VAL A 103 1.78 10.97 -4.72
N ARG A 104 2.82 11.80 -4.91
CA ARG A 104 4.19 11.39 -5.30
C ARG A 104 5.22 12.02 -4.36
N GLY A 105 6.46 11.56 -4.46
CA GLY A 105 7.58 12.03 -3.63
C GLY A 105 7.96 11.06 -2.51
N PRO A 106 9.11 11.29 -1.86
CA PRO A 106 9.53 10.55 -0.67
C PRO A 106 8.62 10.88 0.52
N GLN A 107 8.71 10.12 1.61
CA GLN A 107 7.81 10.27 2.77
C GLN A 107 7.84 11.67 3.39
N TRP A 108 9.00 12.34 3.38
CA TRP A 108 9.19 13.68 3.93
C TRP A 108 8.81 14.83 2.97
N ASP A 109 8.54 14.54 1.70
CA ASP A 109 8.15 15.55 0.68
C ASP A 109 7.05 15.00 -0.23
N ARG A 110 6.00 14.45 0.39
CA ARG A 110 4.81 13.97 -0.33
C ARG A 110 4.03 15.16 -0.88
N LYS A 111 3.75 15.16 -2.18
CA LYS A 111 2.95 16.20 -2.85
C LYS A 111 1.97 15.61 -3.85
N ILE A 112 0.88 16.34 -4.09
CA ILE A 112 -0.12 15.99 -5.09
C ILE A 112 0.37 16.48 -6.45
N VAL A 113 0.48 15.57 -7.42
CA VAL A 113 0.97 15.86 -8.77
C VAL A 113 -0.11 15.49 -9.79
N ARG A 114 -0.36 16.39 -10.74
CA ARG A 114 -1.21 16.13 -11.91
C ARG A 114 -0.44 15.29 -12.92
N VAL A 115 -0.95 14.12 -13.28
CA VAL A 115 -0.30 13.17 -14.17
C VAL A 115 -1.22 12.84 -15.34
N LYS A 116 -0.66 12.79 -16.55
CA LYS A 116 -1.39 12.34 -17.73
C LYS A 116 -1.72 10.85 -17.61
N SER A 117 -3.01 10.53 -17.65
CA SER A 117 -3.52 9.17 -17.71
C SER A 117 -3.38 8.66 -19.14
N PHE A 118 -2.38 7.81 -19.38
CA PHE A 118 -2.29 7.08 -20.64
C PHE A 118 -3.28 5.92 -20.58
N LYS A 119 -4.44 6.04 -21.24
CA LYS A 119 -5.25 4.88 -21.57
C LYS A 119 -4.45 4.05 -22.57
N ALA A 120 -3.95 2.88 -22.17
CA ALA A 120 -3.45 1.92 -23.13
C ALA A 120 -4.60 1.58 -24.10
N LYS A 121 -4.40 1.77 -25.41
CA LYS A 121 -5.35 1.31 -26.44
C LYS A 121 -5.55 -0.20 -26.22
N GLY A 122 -6.72 -0.61 -25.72
CA GLY A 122 -7.07 -2.02 -25.55
C GLY A 122 -7.60 -2.45 -24.16
N MET A 123 -7.66 -1.57 -23.17
CA MET A 123 -8.46 -1.83 -21.96
C MET A 123 -9.77 -1.08 -22.06
N GLU A 124 -10.79 -1.74 -22.61
CA GLU A 124 -12.17 -1.34 -22.38
C GLU A 124 -12.43 -1.23 -20.88
N ALA A 125 -13.32 -0.32 -20.52
CA ALA A 125 -13.63 0.02 -19.14
C ALA A 125 -14.09 -1.25 -18.38
N ASN A 126 -13.17 -1.87 -17.64
CA ASN A 126 -13.57 -2.83 -16.62
C ASN A 126 -14.43 -2.09 -15.61
N GLU A 127 -15.62 -2.64 -15.44
CA GLU A 127 -16.70 -2.26 -14.54
C GLU A 127 -16.19 -1.77 -13.17
N PRO A 128 -16.93 -0.87 -12.50
CA PRO A 128 -16.58 -0.44 -11.15
C PRO A 128 -16.37 -1.68 -10.27
N ILE A 129 -15.19 -1.76 -9.64
CA ILE A 129 -14.87 -2.80 -8.66
C ILE A 129 -15.89 -2.66 -7.53
N LEU A 130 -16.96 -3.46 -7.59
CA LEU A 130 -17.84 -3.77 -6.48
C LEU A 130 -16.97 -4.26 -5.32
N GLY A 131 -16.81 -3.44 -4.29
CA GLY A 131 -16.08 -3.83 -3.09
C GLY A 131 -15.17 -2.79 -2.45
N SER A 132 -15.47 -1.49 -2.51
CA SER A 132 -15.06 -0.61 -1.43
C SER A 132 -15.97 -0.87 -0.22
N PRO A 133 -15.45 -1.32 0.94
CA PRO A 133 -16.27 -1.40 2.14
C PRO A 133 -16.65 0.02 2.53
N THR A 134 -17.92 0.34 2.37
CA THR A 134 -18.56 1.48 3.00
C THR A 134 -18.40 1.33 4.50
N LEU A 135 -17.55 2.15 5.11
CA LEU A 135 -17.64 2.41 6.54
C LEU A 135 -18.90 3.27 6.73
N SER A 136 -20.00 2.60 7.07
CA SER A 136 -21.19 3.26 7.58
C SER A 136 -20.85 3.90 8.94
N PRO A 137 -21.27 5.15 9.19
CA PRO A 137 -21.18 5.73 10.52
C PRO A 137 -22.27 5.08 11.40
N GLY A 138 -21.83 4.42 12.46
CA GLY A 138 -22.67 4.09 13.62
C GLY A 138 -22.34 5.03 14.76
#